data_AF-R5PAN5-F1
#
_entry.id   AF-R5PAN5-F1
#
_cell.length_a   1.000
_cell.length_b   1.000
_cell.length_c   1.000
_cell.angle_alpha   90.00
_cell.angle_beta   90.00
_cell.angle_gamma   90.00
#
_symmetry.space_group_name_H-M   'P 1'
#
loop_
_entity.id
_entity.type
_entity.pdbx_description
1 polymer ?
#
loop_
_entity_poly.entity_id
_entity_poly.type
_entity_poly.pdbx_seq_one_letter_code
_entity_poly.pdbx_strand_id
1 'polypeptide(L)'
;MYKVTWDKDVNGVRLHSRIVEGVLGTSPRPVFYEELDLLGLDKLGWKYPHCEEPLLWAINKQYYYKGELVFEAKGANIYDAATVILQPAAQHLILQPVDVEAVLERNKDMMFLLESEAIEFIHETYEQYARARKTVQAASANTLDFEALAQKAEKKTKKKMAIVKEDCDSFDIIAVR
;
A
#
# COMPACT_ATOMS: atom_id res chain seq x y z
N MET A 1 8.14 -5.30 0.99
CA MET A 1 7.15 -5.68 -0.05
C MET A 1 7.54 -7.07 -0.56
N TYR A 2 6.64 -8.03 -0.41
CA TYR A 2 6.87 -9.44 -0.70
C TYR A 2 7.14 -9.68 -2.18
N LYS A 3 7.83 -10.79 -2.45
CA LYS A 3 8.15 -11.22 -3.80
C LYS A 3 7.17 -12.33 -4.19
N VAL A 4 6.53 -12.17 -5.34
CA VAL A 4 5.48 -13.08 -5.81
C VAL A 4 6.04 -13.95 -6.91
N THR A 5 5.78 -15.26 -6.87
CA THR A 5 6.05 -16.18 -7.98
C THR A 5 4.75 -16.87 -8.40
N TRP A 6 4.71 -17.43 -9.61
CA TRP A 6 3.63 -18.32 -10.01
C TRP A 6 3.69 -19.64 -9.26
N ASP A 7 2.53 -20.15 -8.90
CA ASP A 7 2.33 -21.52 -8.42
C ASP A 7 1.52 -22.29 -9.46
N LYS A 8 2.21 -23.10 -10.28
CA LYS A 8 1.61 -23.80 -11.41
C LYS A 8 0.68 -24.93 -10.99
N ASP A 9 0.88 -25.49 -9.79
CA ASP A 9 0.12 -26.64 -9.32
C ASP A 9 -1.32 -26.26 -9.00
N VAL A 10 -1.50 -25.13 -8.31
CA VAL A 10 -2.81 -24.62 -7.86
C VAL A 10 -3.37 -23.52 -8.76
N ASN A 11 -2.72 -23.26 -9.91
CA ASN A 11 -3.04 -22.12 -10.78
C ASN A 11 -3.08 -20.79 -9.99
N GLY A 12 -2.09 -20.57 -9.13
CA GLY A 12 -2.10 -19.50 -8.15
C GLY A 12 -0.79 -18.74 -8.06
N VAL A 13 -0.63 -18.06 -6.94
CA VAL A 13 0.55 -17.26 -6.62
C VAL A 13 1.17 -17.71 -5.30
N ARG A 14 2.48 -17.58 -5.18
CA ARG A 14 3.22 -17.88 -3.96
C ARG A 14 4.00 -16.67 -3.48
N LEU A 15 3.88 -16.38 -2.19
CA LEU A 15 4.55 -15.28 -1.53
C LEU A 15 5.90 -15.74 -0.96
N HIS A 16 6.92 -14.90 -1.12
CA HIS A 16 8.27 -15.11 -0.61
C HIS A 16 8.76 -13.86 0.12
N SER A 17 9.51 -14.06 1.20
CA SER A 17 10.16 -12.98 1.97
C SER A 17 11.41 -12.44 1.28
N ARG A 18 11.99 -13.22 0.36
CA ARG A 18 13.24 -12.92 -0.35
C ARG A 18 13.04 -13.01 -1.85
N ILE A 19 13.97 -12.41 -2.61
CA ILE A 19 14.00 -12.57 -4.06
C ILE A 19 14.45 -13.99 -4.36
N VAL A 20 13.59 -14.72 -5.04
CA VAL A 20 13.84 -16.06 -5.58
C VAL A 20 13.81 -16.00 -7.11
N GLU A 21 14.20 -17.08 -7.76
CA GLU A 21 14.08 -17.19 -9.21
C GLU A 21 12.59 -17.17 -9.63
N GLY A 22 12.28 -16.50 -10.74
CA GLY A 22 10.90 -16.41 -11.24
C GLY A 22 10.01 -15.39 -10.52
N VAL A 23 10.59 -14.49 -9.72
CA VAL A 23 9.85 -13.40 -9.08
C VAL A 23 9.26 -12.45 -10.12
N LEU A 24 7.99 -12.16 -9.95
CA LEU A 24 7.22 -11.22 -10.76
C LEU A 24 7.58 -9.79 -10.37
N GLY A 25 7.83 -8.95 -11.38
CA GLY A 25 8.12 -7.53 -11.18
C GLY A 25 6.90 -6.74 -10.70
N THR A 26 5.71 -7.19 -11.07
CA THR A 26 4.42 -6.60 -10.68
C THR A 26 3.54 -7.70 -10.10
N SER A 27 2.84 -7.41 -9.02
CA SER A 27 1.90 -8.36 -8.42
C SER A 27 0.75 -8.64 -9.39
N PRO A 28 0.48 -9.91 -9.73
CA PRO A 28 -0.65 -10.26 -10.57
C PRO A 28 -1.96 -10.04 -9.81
N ARG A 29 -3.00 -9.65 -10.55
CA ARG A 29 -4.37 -9.57 -10.03
C ARG A 29 -5.21 -10.74 -10.53
N PRO A 30 -6.18 -11.24 -9.74
CA PRO A 30 -7.14 -12.21 -10.24
C PRO A 30 -8.00 -11.62 -11.36
N VAL A 31 -8.45 -12.48 -12.25
CA VAL A 31 -9.36 -12.19 -13.37
C VAL A 31 -10.54 -13.15 -13.30
N PHE A 32 -11.74 -12.59 -13.36
CA PHE A 32 -13.00 -13.31 -13.24
C PHE A 32 -13.71 -13.41 -14.59
N TYR A 33 -14.76 -14.22 -14.67
CA TYR A 33 -15.47 -14.49 -15.92
C TYR A 33 -16.10 -13.21 -16.52
N GLU A 34 -16.51 -12.24 -15.70
CA GLU A 34 -17.10 -10.98 -16.16
C GLU A 34 -16.13 -10.19 -17.04
N GLU A 35 -14.84 -10.24 -16.71
CA GLU A 35 -13.80 -9.60 -17.50
C GLU A 35 -13.56 -10.34 -18.82
N LEU A 36 -13.64 -11.67 -18.81
CA LEU A 36 -13.50 -12.50 -20.02
C LEU A 36 -14.69 -12.31 -20.98
N ASP A 37 -15.89 -12.16 -20.42
CA ASP A 37 -17.12 -11.84 -21.15
C ASP A 37 -17.00 -10.46 -21.81
N LEU A 38 -16.49 -9.46 -21.07
CA LEU A 38 -16.28 -8.10 -21.58
C LEU A 38 -15.27 -8.06 -22.74
N LEU A 39 -14.23 -8.89 -22.66
CA LEU A 39 -13.23 -9.05 -23.71
C LEU A 39 -13.72 -9.93 -24.87
N GLY A 40 -14.88 -10.59 -24.75
CA GLY A 40 -15.49 -11.40 -25.80
C GLY A 40 -14.74 -12.68 -26.13
N LEU A 41 -14.09 -13.31 -25.14
CA LEU A 41 -13.38 -14.58 -25.35
C LEU A 41 -14.31 -15.75 -25.70
N ASP A 42 -15.57 -15.67 -25.28
CA ASP A 42 -16.63 -16.62 -25.64
C ASP A 42 -16.76 -16.77 -27.17
N LYS A 43 -16.70 -15.65 -27.90
CA LYS A 43 -16.77 -15.58 -29.37
C LYS A 43 -15.52 -16.13 -30.06
N LEU A 44 -14.41 -16.21 -29.34
CA LEU A 44 -13.13 -16.73 -29.83
C LEU A 44 -12.98 -18.24 -29.60
N GLY A 45 -14.01 -18.92 -29.09
CA GLY A 45 -14.03 -20.37 -28.91
C GLY A 45 -13.50 -20.86 -27.55
N TRP A 46 -13.28 -19.95 -26.61
CA TRP A 46 -12.90 -20.30 -25.24
C TRP A 46 -14.10 -20.82 -24.45
N LYS A 47 -13.82 -21.71 -23.50
CA LYS A 47 -14.83 -22.21 -22.56
C LYS A 47 -14.36 -21.98 -21.13
N TYR A 48 -15.19 -21.30 -20.35
CA TYR A 48 -14.93 -21.02 -18.96
C TYR A 48 -16.24 -21.02 -18.17
N PRO A 49 -16.21 -21.41 -16.88
CA PRO A 49 -17.38 -21.38 -16.03
C PRO A 49 -17.65 -19.96 -15.52
N HIS A 50 -18.93 -19.61 -15.39
CA HIS A 50 -19.41 -18.43 -14.66
C HIS A 50 -19.46 -18.77 -13.18
N CYS A 51 -18.38 -18.47 -12.45
CA CYS A 51 -18.19 -18.80 -11.03
C CYS A 51 -17.65 -17.60 -10.24
N GLU A 52 -17.73 -17.65 -8.91
CA GLU A 52 -17.24 -16.56 -8.05
C GLU A 52 -15.71 -16.58 -7.92
N GLU A 53 -15.09 -17.73 -8.15
CA GLU A 53 -13.65 -17.91 -8.08
C GLU A 53 -12.96 -17.34 -9.34
N PRO A 54 -11.73 -16.84 -9.21
CA PRO A 54 -10.98 -16.35 -10.34
C PRO A 54 -10.59 -17.49 -11.30
N LEU A 55 -10.42 -17.15 -12.57
CA LEU A 55 -10.10 -18.09 -13.64
C LEU A 55 -8.67 -17.91 -14.14
N LEU A 56 -8.23 -16.66 -14.25
CA LEU A 56 -6.93 -16.26 -14.75
C LEU A 56 -6.26 -15.26 -13.81
N TRP A 57 -5.03 -14.94 -14.13
CA TRP A 57 -4.28 -13.87 -13.50
C TRP A 57 -3.84 -12.85 -14.54
N ALA A 58 -3.88 -11.57 -14.22
CA ALA A 58 -3.43 -10.51 -15.11
C ALA A 58 -2.25 -9.73 -14.51
N ILE A 59 -1.27 -9.43 -15.36
CA ILE A 59 -0.25 -8.41 -15.10
C ILE A 59 -0.40 -7.36 -16.19
N ASN A 60 -0.83 -6.16 -15.81
CA ASN A 60 -1.18 -5.10 -16.75
C ASN A 60 -2.22 -5.56 -17.77
N LYS A 61 -1.81 -5.73 -19.04
CA LYS A 61 -2.64 -6.15 -20.18
C LYS A 61 -2.38 -7.60 -20.61
N GLN A 62 -1.55 -8.33 -19.87
CA GLN A 62 -1.14 -9.70 -20.14
C GLN A 62 -1.85 -10.65 -19.19
N TYR A 63 -2.41 -11.73 -19.72
CA TYR A 63 -3.23 -12.69 -18.99
C TYR A 63 -2.53 -14.04 -18.96
N TYR A 64 -2.53 -14.66 -17.79
CA TYR A 64 -1.78 -15.86 -17.46
C TYR A 64 -2.69 -16.95 -16.92
N TYR A 65 -2.46 -18.17 -17.39
CA TYR A 65 -3.07 -19.39 -16.87
C TYR A 65 -1.96 -20.34 -16.44
N LYS A 66 -1.97 -20.78 -15.19
CA LYS A 66 -0.93 -21.64 -14.59
C LYS A 66 0.48 -21.08 -14.79
N GLY A 67 0.61 -19.75 -14.71
CA GLY A 67 1.85 -19.01 -14.91
C GLY A 67 2.31 -18.87 -16.37
N GLU A 68 1.57 -19.39 -17.35
CA GLU A 68 1.86 -19.27 -18.77
C GLU A 68 1.04 -18.14 -19.40
N LEU A 69 1.66 -17.33 -20.25
CA LEU A 69 0.96 -16.26 -20.97
C LEU A 69 -0.01 -16.87 -21.97
N VAL A 70 -1.30 -16.56 -21.84
CA VAL A 70 -2.34 -17.09 -22.72
C VAL A 70 -2.82 -16.06 -23.74
N PHE A 71 -2.93 -14.79 -23.36
CA PHE A 71 -3.29 -13.72 -24.28
C PHE A 71 -2.89 -12.34 -23.75
N GLU A 72 -2.89 -11.36 -24.64
CA GLU A 72 -2.70 -9.94 -24.31
C GLU A 72 -3.87 -9.12 -24.87
N ALA A 73 -4.40 -8.19 -24.09
CA ALA A 73 -5.40 -7.24 -24.54
C ALA A 73 -4.73 -5.94 -25.01
N LYS A 74 -4.83 -5.61 -26.29
CA LYS A 74 -4.32 -4.34 -26.85
C LYS A 74 -5.46 -3.37 -27.14
N GLY A 75 -5.13 -2.08 -27.21
CA GLY A 75 -6.09 -1.05 -27.65
C GLY A 75 -7.21 -0.74 -26.67
N ALA A 76 -7.23 -1.29 -25.45
CA ALA A 76 -8.18 -0.91 -24.41
C ALA A 76 -7.98 0.56 -23.97
N ASN A 77 -8.55 1.48 -24.74
CA ASN A 77 -8.57 2.93 -24.52
C ASN A 77 -10.04 3.38 -24.53
N ILE A 78 -10.30 4.60 -24.06
CA ILE A 78 -11.66 5.17 -24.02
C ILE A 78 -12.36 5.28 -25.38
N TYR A 79 -11.62 5.20 -26.49
CA TYR A 79 -12.15 5.36 -27.85
C TYR A 79 -12.16 4.07 -28.68
N ASP A 80 -11.40 3.06 -28.25
CA ASP A 80 -11.16 1.85 -29.03
C ASP A 80 -11.53 0.61 -28.23
N ALA A 81 -12.22 -0.32 -28.87
CA ALA A 81 -12.51 -1.62 -28.27
C ALA A 81 -11.21 -2.41 -28.07
N ALA A 82 -11.14 -3.18 -26.97
CA ALA A 82 -10.00 -4.04 -26.70
C ALA A 82 -9.89 -5.15 -27.75
N THR A 83 -8.71 -5.33 -28.33
CA THR A 83 -8.38 -6.43 -29.22
C THR A 83 -7.59 -7.48 -28.44
N VAL A 84 -8.06 -8.73 -28.46
CA VAL A 84 -7.39 -9.86 -27.81
C VAL A 84 -6.40 -10.50 -28.78
N ILE A 85 -5.13 -10.57 -28.40
CA ILE A 85 -4.08 -11.30 -29.12
C ILE A 85 -3.80 -12.60 -28.37
N LEU A 86 -4.35 -13.69 -28.90
CA LEU A 86 -4.17 -15.04 -28.35
C LEU A 86 -2.78 -15.58 -28.67
N GLN A 87 -2.18 -16.29 -27.71
CA GLN A 87 -0.99 -17.09 -27.98
C GLN A 87 -1.37 -18.37 -28.74
N PRO A 88 -0.50 -18.93 -29.61
CA PRO A 88 -0.79 -20.12 -30.39
C PRO A 88 -1.21 -21.32 -29.53
N ALA A 89 -0.61 -21.48 -28.35
CA ALA A 89 -0.92 -22.55 -27.41
C ALA A 89 -2.27 -22.40 -26.68
N ALA A 90 -2.91 -21.23 -26.78
CA ALA A 90 -4.10 -20.88 -26.01
C ALA A 90 -5.36 -20.71 -26.88
N GLN A 91 -5.38 -21.17 -28.13
CA GLN A 91 -6.51 -20.96 -29.03
C GLN A 91 -7.84 -21.59 -28.56
N HIS A 92 -7.79 -22.73 -27.84
CA HIS A 92 -8.98 -23.47 -27.42
C HIS A 92 -8.86 -23.94 -25.97
N LEU A 93 -8.55 -23.02 -25.07
CA LEU A 93 -8.33 -23.36 -23.67
C LEU A 93 -9.68 -23.51 -22.94
N ILE A 94 -9.81 -24.59 -22.15
CA ILE A 94 -10.91 -24.76 -21.20
C ILE A 94 -10.37 -24.35 -19.84
N LEU A 95 -10.93 -23.27 -19.28
CA LEU A 95 -10.51 -22.75 -17.99
C LEU A 95 -11.19 -23.51 -16.86
N GLN A 96 -10.44 -23.69 -15.78
CA GLN A 96 -10.93 -24.21 -14.51
C GLN A 96 -10.82 -23.11 -13.46
N PRO A 97 -11.78 -23.04 -12.51
CA PRO A 97 -11.68 -22.13 -11.38
C PRO A 97 -10.39 -22.38 -10.61
N VAL A 98 -9.76 -21.31 -10.14
CA VAL A 98 -8.62 -21.38 -9.24
C VAL A 98 -9.13 -21.86 -7.88
N ASP A 99 -8.42 -22.83 -7.30
CA ASP A 99 -8.66 -23.27 -5.93
C ASP A 99 -8.11 -22.22 -4.95
N VAL A 100 -8.95 -21.25 -4.59
CA VAL A 100 -8.58 -20.14 -3.70
C VAL A 100 -8.21 -20.65 -2.32
N GLU A 101 -8.87 -21.69 -1.82
CA GLU A 101 -8.57 -22.28 -0.51
C GLU A 101 -7.16 -22.86 -0.49
N ALA A 102 -6.77 -23.61 -1.53
CA ALA A 102 -5.42 -24.14 -1.66
C ALA A 102 -4.36 -23.02 -1.80
N VAL A 103 -4.67 -21.94 -2.52
CA VAL A 103 -3.78 -20.77 -2.64
C VAL A 103 -3.59 -20.10 -1.28
N LEU A 104 -4.67 -19.93 -0.50
CA LEU A 104 -4.59 -19.36 0.84
C LEU A 104 -3.78 -20.25 1.78
N GLU A 105 -4.00 -21.56 1.78
CA GLU A 105 -3.27 -22.49 2.64
C GLU A 105 -1.77 -22.50 2.31
N ARG A 106 -1.39 -22.47 1.02
CA ARG A 106 0.04 -22.39 0.62
C ARG A 106 0.73 -21.09 1.05
N ASN A 107 -0.03 -20.02 1.28
CA ASN A 107 0.50 -18.70 1.64
C ASN A 107 0.28 -18.33 3.11
N LYS A 108 -0.31 -19.22 3.91
CA LYS A 108 -0.74 -18.95 5.29
C LYS A 108 0.38 -18.41 6.18
N ASP A 109 1.54 -19.04 6.18
CA ASP A 109 2.68 -18.63 7.02
C ASP A 109 3.14 -17.21 6.67
N MET A 110 3.16 -16.89 5.38
CA MET A 110 3.56 -15.58 4.87
C MET A 110 2.53 -14.50 5.18
N MET A 111 1.24 -14.84 5.08
CA MET A 111 0.14 -13.94 5.47
C MET A 111 0.14 -13.67 6.98
N PHE A 112 0.43 -14.67 7.81
CA PHE A 112 0.53 -14.51 9.25
C PHE A 112 1.69 -13.58 9.66
N LEU A 113 2.84 -13.72 9.00
CA LEU A 113 3.97 -12.80 9.18
C LEU A 113 3.59 -11.36 8.80
N LEU A 114 2.93 -11.20 7.65
CA LEU A 114 2.39 -9.91 7.17
C LEU A 114 1.45 -9.25 8.18
N GLU A 115 0.52 -10.03 8.73
CA GLU A 115 -0.43 -9.55 9.71
C GLU A 115 0.29 -9.06 10.97
N SER A 116 1.27 -9.82 11.45
CA SER A 116 2.08 -9.46 12.63
C SER A 116 2.88 -8.18 12.39
N GLU A 117 3.56 -8.07 11.24
CA GLU A 117 4.30 -6.86 10.83
C GLU A 117 3.38 -5.63 10.72
N ALA A 118 2.16 -5.81 10.20
CA ALA A 118 1.19 -4.72 10.07
C ALA A 118 0.68 -4.24 11.44
N ILE A 119 0.43 -5.15 12.38
CA ILE A 119 0.04 -4.82 13.75
C ILE A 119 1.14 -4.03 14.44
N GLU A 120 2.39 -4.49 14.34
CA GLU A 120 3.56 -3.79 14.89
C GLU A 120 3.69 -2.40 14.28
N PHE A 121 3.59 -2.28 12.95
CA PHE A 121 3.67 -1.00 12.26
C PHE A 121 2.60 -0.01 12.72
N ILE A 122 1.35 -0.45 12.86
CA ILE A 122 0.25 0.38 13.37
C ILE A 122 0.54 0.84 14.80
N HIS A 123 1.00 -0.09 15.65
CA HIS A 123 1.30 0.20 17.05
C HIS A 123 2.45 1.21 17.19
N GLU A 124 3.56 0.99 16.49
CA GLU A 124 4.72 1.89 16.49
C GLU A 124 4.34 3.27 15.98
N THR A 125 3.59 3.34 14.88
CA THR A 125 3.09 4.62 14.34
C THR A 125 2.25 5.34 15.37
N TYR A 126 1.29 4.65 16.01
CA TYR A 126 0.48 5.24 17.07
C TYR A 126 1.33 5.77 18.24
N GLU A 127 2.29 4.99 18.74
CA GLU A 127 3.16 5.42 19.84
C GLU A 127 3.97 6.66 19.47
N GLN A 128 4.53 6.72 18.27
CA GLN A 128 5.31 7.87 17.80
C GLN A 128 4.48 9.15 17.83
N TYR A 129 3.27 9.13 17.27
CA TYR A 129 2.39 10.30 17.26
C TYR A 129 1.83 10.63 18.66
N ALA A 130 1.52 9.63 19.48
CA ALA A 130 1.07 9.84 20.85
C ALA A 130 2.16 10.48 21.73
N ARG A 131 3.43 10.05 21.58
CA ARG A 131 4.58 10.66 22.26
C ARG A 131 4.83 12.08 21.76
N ALA A 132 4.82 12.32 20.44
CA ALA A 132 4.97 13.66 19.87
C ALA A 132 3.91 14.64 20.41
N ARG A 133 2.64 14.21 20.49
CA ARG A 133 1.56 15.00 21.08
C ARG A 133 1.80 15.34 22.55
N LYS A 134 2.26 14.38 23.35
CA LYS A 134 2.60 14.61 24.76
C LYS A 134 3.77 15.59 24.92
N THR A 135 4.79 15.51 24.06
CA THR A 135 5.92 16.44 24.09
C THR A 135 5.51 17.86 23.71
N VAL A 136 4.66 18.04 22.69
CA VAL A 136 4.11 19.37 22.32
C VAL A 136 3.23 19.94 23.44
N GLN A 137 2.42 19.10 24.09
CA GLN A 137 1.60 19.52 25.23
C GLN A 137 2.45 19.87 26.47
N ALA A 138 3.54 19.14 26.72
CA ALA A 138 4.48 19.44 27.79
C ALA A 138 5.33 20.69 27.49
N ALA A 139 5.71 20.92 26.23
CA ALA A 139 6.44 22.12 25.82
C ALA A 139 5.57 23.38 25.91
N SER A 140 4.30 23.30 25.49
CA SER A 140 3.34 24.39 25.69
C SER A 140 2.97 24.61 27.16
N ALA A 141 2.96 23.57 27.99
CA ALA A 141 2.83 23.70 29.44
C ALA A 141 4.10 24.28 30.12
N ASN A 142 5.28 24.08 29.52
CA ASN A 142 6.56 24.64 29.96
C ASN A 142 6.89 26.00 29.32
N THR A 143 5.93 26.63 28.64
CA THR A 143 6.13 28.00 28.14
C THR A 143 6.35 28.92 29.35
N LEU A 144 7.58 29.39 29.53
CA LEU A 144 7.92 30.36 30.55
C LEU A 144 7.03 31.60 30.34
N ASP A 145 6.26 31.96 31.36
CA ASP A 145 5.46 33.18 31.33
C ASP A 145 6.40 34.38 31.48
N PHE A 146 6.91 34.84 30.33
CA PHE A 146 7.85 35.95 30.22
C PHE A 146 7.26 37.25 30.77
N GLU A 147 5.93 37.42 30.71
CA GLU A 147 5.24 38.56 31.31
C GLU A 147 5.31 38.49 32.85
N ALA A 148 5.07 37.31 33.44
CA ALA A 148 5.22 37.13 34.89
C ALA A 148 6.68 37.31 35.37
N LEU A 149 7.66 36.90 34.57
CA LEU A 149 9.09 37.12 34.82
C LEU A 149 9.47 38.61 34.75
N ALA A 150 8.98 39.33 33.73
CA ALA A 150 9.19 40.77 33.60
C ALA A 150 8.58 41.53 34.78
N GLN A 151 7.34 41.21 35.19
CA GLN A 151 6.71 41.84 36.36
C GLN A 151 7.45 41.59 37.67
N LYS A 152 8.02 40.40 37.86
CA LYS A 152 8.87 40.09 39.04
C LYS A 152 10.17 40.88 39.00
N ALA A 153 10.79 41.03 37.83
CA ALA A 153 11.98 41.86 37.66
C ALA A 153 11.65 43.33 37.96
N GLU A 154 10.59 43.89 37.38
CA GLU A 154 10.15 45.28 37.62
C GLU A 154 9.90 45.59 39.10
N LYS A 155 9.24 44.67 39.83
CA LYS A 155 9.03 44.82 41.28
C LYS A 155 10.33 44.86 42.08
N LYS A 156 11.37 44.15 41.62
CA LYS A 156 12.67 44.07 42.29
C LYS A 156 13.57 45.26 41.97
N THR A 157 13.55 45.75 40.74
CA THR A 157 14.42 46.86 40.27
C THR A 157 13.76 48.24 40.26
N LYS A 158 12.44 48.35 40.54
CA LYS A 158 11.62 49.59 40.52
C LYS A 158 11.79 50.41 39.22
N LYS A 159 12.13 49.75 38.12
CA LYS A 159 12.26 50.31 36.77
C LYS A 159 11.41 49.48 35.83
N LYS A 160 10.74 50.12 34.88
CA LYS A 160 9.95 49.43 33.85
C LYS A 160 10.89 48.62 32.95
N MET A 161 10.52 47.39 32.64
CA MET A 161 11.30 46.48 31.78
C MET A 161 10.45 46.14 30.55
N ALA A 162 11.03 46.16 29.36
CA ALA A 162 10.36 45.75 28.13
C ALA A 162 10.93 44.42 27.65
N ILE A 163 10.04 43.60 27.09
CA ILE A 163 10.40 42.33 26.45
C ILE A 163 10.65 42.64 24.97
N VAL A 164 11.85 42.38 24.49
CA VAL A 164 12.21 42.51 23.07
C VAL A 164 12.37 41.12 22.48
N LYS A 165 11.65 40.83 21.40
CA LYS A 165 11.78 39.58 20.65
C LYS A 165 12.82 39.76 19.56
N GLU A 166 13.88 38.96 19.58
CA GLU A 166 14.90 38.96 18.53
C GLU A 166 14.54 37.98 17.40
N ASP A 167 15.08 38.20 16.20
CA ASP A 167 14.77 37.44 14.97
C ASP A 167 15.15 35.95 15.04
N CYS A 168 15.89 35.54 16.08
CA CYS A 168 16.31 34.17 16.35
C CYS A 168 15.45 33.44 17.40
N ASP A 169 14.20 33.88 17.62
CA ASP A 169 13.27 33.33 18.63
C ASP A 169 13.80 33.37 20.08
N SER A 170 14.76 34.26 20.35
CA SER A 170 15.24 34.62 21.69
C SER A 170 14.46 35.81 22.26
N PHE A 171 14.29 35.87 23.58
CA PHE A 171 13.59 36.95 24.28
C PHE A 171 14.49 37.57 25.35
N ASP A 172 14.78 38.87 25.20
CA ASP A 172 15.58 39.63 26.16
C ASP A 172 14.70 40.60 26.97
N ILE A 173 14.98 40.69 28.28
CA ILE A 173 14.30 41.61 29.21
C ILE A 173 15.24 42.77 29.52
N ILE A 174 14.95 43.95 28.97
CA ILE A 174 15.81 45.14 29.07
C ILE A 174 15.09 46.26 29.82
N ALA A 175 15.82 47.04 30.61
CA ALA A 175 15.27 48.19 31.32
C ALA A 175 14.88 49.30 30.33
N VAL A 176 13.63 49.74 30.41
CA VAL A 176 13.14 50.89 29.65
C VAL A 176 13.65 52.16 30.33
N ARG A 177 14.25 53.04 29.53
CA ARG A 177 14.81 54.30 30.01
C ARG A 177 13.73 55.35 30.23
#